data_AF-A0A7Y9E6F5-F1
#
_entry.id   AF-A0A7Y9E6F5-F1
#
_cell.length_a   1.000
_cell.length_b   1.000
_cell.length_c   1.000
_cell.angle_alpha   90.00
_cell.angle_beta   90.00
_cell.angle_gamma   90.00
#
_symmetry.space_group_name_H-M   'P 1'
#
loop_
_entity.id
_entity.type
_entity.pdbx_description
1 polymer ?
#
loop_
_entity_poly.entity_id
_entity_poly.type
_entity_poly.pdbx_seq_one_letter_code
_entity_poly.pdbx_strand_id
1 'polypeptide(L)'
;MTDDLVARWDCVSATWTPHQRLHPGNVAWSHSRGDGSPAPDATFAWGEPLTGFADVWKDASPNGSVEVSLHVSPRAASEQRSRIVRELIDAFPAMTVEVSRQDASLVEVLTNAGFRAEQGPWFAQLWRELGDTSDLEQHGSPAGYRIRSVDTADPEDVLARVEVHRRA
;
A
#
# COMPACT_ATOMS: atom_id res chain seq x y z
N MET A 1 -8.87 -15.18 -10.21
CA MET A 1 -7.68 -14.41 -9.76
C MET A 1 -7.81 -12.92 -10.07
N THR A 2 -8.53 -12.51 -11.13
CA THR A 2 -8.85 -11.09 -11.43
C THR A 2 -9.89 -10.48 -10.48
N ASP A 3 -10.84 -11.30 -10.00
CA ASP A 3 -11.94 -10.85 -9.12
C ASP A 3 -11.44 -10.32 -7.76
N ASP A 4 -10.28 -10.79 -7.32
CA ASP A 4 -9.65 -10.38 -6.06
C ASP A 4 -9.05 -8.97 -6.17
N LEU A 5 -8.44 -8.62 -7.32
CA LEU A 5 -7.94 -7.26 -7.55
C LEU A 5 -9.07 -6.23 -7.54
N VAL A 6 -10.15 -6.50 -8.27
CA VAL A 6 -11.28 -5.55 -8.40
C VAL A 6 -11.91 -5.32 -7.03
N ALA A 7 -12.17 -6.38 -6.25
CA ALA A 7 -12.75 -6.25 -4.92
C ALA A 7 -11.84 -5.44 -3.96
N ARG A 8 -10.53 -5.66 -3.98
CA ARG A 8 -9.57 -4.89 -3.17
C ARG A 8 -9.47 -3.44 -3.64
N TRP A 9 -9.40 -3.22 -4.95
CA TRP A 9 -9.37 -1.88 -5.53
C TRP A 9 -10.61 -1.09 -5.16
N ASP A 10 -11.80 -1.69 -5.26
CA ASP A 10 -13.07 -1.07 -4.89
C ASP A 10 -13.12 -0.80 -3.38
N CYS A 11 -12.65 -1.74 -2.55
CA CYS A 11 -12.54 -1.56 -1.11
C CYS A 11 -11.68 -0.35 -0.75
N VAL A 12 -10.44 -0.27 -1.27
CA VAL A 12 -9.54 0.85 -0.99
C VAL A 12 -10.10 2.14 -1.59
N SER A 13 -10.58 2.15 -2.83
CA SER A 13 -11.12 3.34 -3.48
C SER A 13 -12.30 3.95 -2.72
N ALA A 14 -13.17 3.10 -2.16
CA ALA A 14 -14.34 3.55 -1.40
C ALA A 14 -14.00 4.04 0.01
N THR A 15 -12.85 3.64 0.57
CA THR A 15 -12.54 3.80 1.99
C THR A 15 -11.26 4.56 2.29
N TRP A 16 -10.47 4.89 1.25
CA TRP A 16 -9.18 5.54 1.39
C TRP A 16 -9.28 6.92 2.04
N THR A 17 -8.34 7.19 2.93
CA THR A 17 -8.10 8.52 3.50
C THR A 17 -6.59 8.81 3.48
N PRO A 18 -6.17 10.09 3.55
CA PRO A 18 -4.75 10.43 3.63
C PRO A 18 -4.02 9.82 4.82
N HIS A 19 -4.77 9.38 5.84
CA HIS A 19 -4.22 8.74 7.03
C HIS A 19 -3.92 7.25 6.84
N GLN A 20 -4.30 6.64 5.72
CA GLN A 20 -4.07 5.22 5.46
C GLN A 20 -2.86 4.99 4.56
N ARG A 21 -2.12 3.91 4.87
CA ARG A 21 -0.91 3.49 4.16
C ARG A 21 -1.17 3.02 2.72
N LEU A 22 -2.26 2.29 2.50
CA LEU A 22 -2.61 1.71 1.20
C LEU A 22 -3.59 2.60 0.46
N HIS A 23 -3.20 3.09 -0.71
CA HIS A 23 -4.07 3.78 -1.67
C HIS A 23 -4.33 2.89 -2.91
N PRO A 24 -5.33 3.19 -3.75
CA PRO A 24 -5.69 2.32 -4.88
C PRO A 24 -4.51 2.05 -5.83
N GLY A 25 -3.71 3.08 -6.10
CA GLY A 25 -2.46 2.94 -6.85
C GLY A 25 -1.48 1.92 -6.26
N ASN A 26 -1.32 1.79 -4.93
CA ASN A 26 -0.50 0.74 -4.35
C ASN A 26 -1.06 -0.64 -4.67
N VAL A 27 -2.39 -0.81 -4.56
CA VAL A 27 -3.04 -2.10 -4.83
C VAL A 27 -2.80 -2.55 -6.26
N ALA A 28 -2.99 -1.67 -7.26
CA ALA A 28 -2.68 -2.03 -8.64
C ALA A 28 -1.19 -2.26 -8.89
N TRP A 29 -0.33 -1.45 -8.26
CA TRP A 29 1.12 -1.55 -8.43
C TRP A 29 1.68 -2.85 -7.86
N SER A 30 1.31 -3.22 -6.62
CA SER A 30 1.73 -4.48 -6.00
C SER A 30 1.08 -5.69 -6.67
N HIS A 31 -0.19 -5.61 -7.07
CA HIS A 31 -0.83 -6.72 -7.81
C HIS A 31 -0.14 -7.01 -9.14
N SER A 32 0.27 -5.97 -9.88
CA SER A 32 1.04 -6.11 -11.12
C SER A 32 2.52 -6.43 -10.89
N ARG A 33 2.97 -6.50 -9.62
CA ARG A 33 4.38 -6.66 -9.21
C ARG A 33 5.28 -5.56 -9.79
N GLY A 34 4.71 -4.38 -10.04
CA GLY A 34 5.43 -3.22 -10.55
C GLY A 34 6.48 -2.70 -9.57
N ASP A 35 6.30 -2.96 -8.28
CA ASP A 35 7.25 -2.66 -7.20
C ASP A 35 8.38 -3.69 -7.08
N GLY A 36 8.34 -4.77 -7.87
CA GLY A 36 9.27 -5.89 -7.74
C GLY A 36 8.98 -6.80 -6.54
N SER A 37 7.87 -6.60 -5.83
CA SER A 37 7.46 -7.49 -4.75
C SER A 37 7.15 -8.90 -5.30
N PRO A 38 7.50 -9.97 -4.56
CA PRO A 38 7.07 -11.32 -4.90
C PRO A 38 5.57 -11.47 -4.68
N ALA A 39 4.98 -12.54 -5.21
CA ALA A 39 3.62 -12.91 -4.83
C ALA A 39 3.53 -13.12 -3.31
N PRO A 40 2.43 -12.69 -2.65
CA PRO A 40 2.26 -12.97 -1.24
C PRO A 40 2.15 -14.47 -0.98
N ASP A 41 2.71 -14.92 0.13
CA ASP A 41 2.62 -16.30 0.62
C ASP A 41 1.20 -16.63 1.12
N ALA A 42 0.50 -15.61 1.60
CA ALA A 42 -0.90 -15.70 2.02
C ALA A 42 -1.64 -14.39 1.79
N THR A 43 -2.94 -14.53 1.51
CA THR A 43 -3.91 -13.43 1.41
C THR A 43 -5.03 -13.67 2.40
N PHE A 44 -5.44 -12.62 3.11
CA PHE A 44 -6.66 -12.61 3.93
C PHE A 44 -7.64 -11.57 3.40
N ALA A 45 -8.93 -11.85 3.55
CA ALA A 45 -10.01 -10.97 3.10
C ALA A 45 -11.17 -11.02 4.11
N TRP A 46 -11.73 -9.85 4.46
CA TRP A 46 -12.77 -9.74 5.48
C TRP A 46 -13.97 -8.91 5.03
N GLY A 47 -15.16 -9.48 5.23
CA GLY A 47 -16.46 -8.82 4.99
C GLY A 47 -16.99 -9.00 3.57
N GLU A 48 -18.32 -8.86 3.44
CA GLU A 48 -19.05 -8.85 2.17
C GLU A 48 -20.06 -7.67 2.19
N PRO A 49 -19.81 -6.56 1.45
CA PRO A 49 -18.65 -6.31 0.60
C PRO A 49 -17.33 -6.20 1.40
N LEU A 50 -16.20 -6.30 0.71
CA LEU A 50 -14.86 -6.31 1.32
C LEU A 50 -14.64 -5.05 2.16
N THR A 51 -14.26 -5.24 3.42
CA THR A 51 -13.99 -4.16 4.40
C THR A 51 -12.55 -4.13 4.89
N GLY A 52 -11.76 -5.15 4.56
CA GLY A 52 -10.33 -5.20 4.80
C GLY A 52 -9.70 -6.40 4.11
N PHE A 53 -8.40 -6.34 3.92
CA PHE A 53 -7.59 -7.44 3.38
C PHE A 53 -6.15 -7.31 3.87
N ALA A 54 -5.40 -8.40 3.80
CA ALA A 54 -3.98 -8.41 4.10
C ALA A 54 -3.22 -9.30 3.12
N ASP A 55 -2.07 -8.81 2.67
CA ASP A 55 -1.07 -9.59 1.96
C ASP A 55 0.10 -9.87 2.90
N VAL A 56 0.59 -11.11 2.89
CA VAL A 56 1.62 -11.60 3.82
C VAL A 56 2.80 -12.15 3.03
N TRP A 57 4.01 -11.72 3.39
CA TRP A 57 5.28 -12.23 2.87
C TRP A 57 6.12 -12.79 4.00
N LYS A 58 6.74 -13.95 3.76
CA LYS A 58 7.65 -14.60 4.69
C LYS A 58 9.06 -14.52 4.12
N ASP A 59 9.98 -13.96 4.89
CA ASP A 59 11.40 -14.11 4.56
C ASP A 59 11.77 -15.61 4.64
N ALA A 60 12.47 -16.09 3.61
CA ALA A 60 12.89 -17.48 3.50
C ALA A 60 14.03 -17.84 4.48
N SER A 61 14.58 -16.87 5.21
CA SER A 61 15.62 -17.12 6.20
C SER A 61 15.08 -17.93 7.40
N PRO A 62 15.93 -18.72 8.10
CA PRO A 62 15.51 -19.51 9.26
C PRO A 62 14.94 -18.70 10.43
N ASN A 63 15.20 -17.39 10.45
CA ASN A 63 14.67 -16.42 11.39
C ASN A 63 13.81 -15.37 10.67
N GLY A 64 13.26 -15.72 9.50
CA GLY A 64 12.64 -14.79 8.59
C GLY A 64 11.49 -14.03 9.24
N SER A 65 11.50 -12.71 9.05
CA SER A 65 10.37 -11.86 9.43
C SER A 65 9.16 -12.19 8.56
N VAL A 66 7.98 -12.09 9.18
CA VAL A 66 6.72 -12.05 8.45
C VAL A 66 6.34 -10.59 8.27
N GLU A 67 6.18 -10.15 7.04
CA GLU A 67 5.75 -8.79 6.71
C GLU A 67 4.29 -8.82 6.25
N VAL A 68 3.50 -7.87 6.75
CA VAL A 68 2.07 -7.78 6.46
C VAL A 68 1.73 -6.38 5.96
N SER A 69 1.15 -6.34 4.77
CA SER A 69 0.50 -5.14 4.23
C SER A 69 -1.00 -5.24 4.51
N LEU A 70 -1.51 -4.39 5.40
CA LEU A 70 -2.87 -4.46 5.92
C LEU A 70 -3.69 -3.24 5.48
N HIS A 71 -4.86 -3.49 4.87
CA HIS A 71 -5.91 -2.50 4.72
C HIS A 71 -7.11 -2.87 5.59
N VAL A 72 -7.58 -1.91 6.39
CA VAL A 72 -8.88 -2.01 7.04
C VAL A 72 -9.63 -0.71 6.84
N SER A 73 -10.90 -0.80 6.44
CA SER A 73 -11.78 0.36 6.29
C SER A 73 -11.78 1.22 7.56
N PRO A 74 -11.66 2.55 7.46
CA PRO A 74 -11.75 3.43 8.62
C PRO A 74 -13.17 3.46 9.21
N ARG A 75 -14.16 2.89 8.49
CA ARG A 75 -15.53 2.70 8.98
C ARG A 75 -15.73 1.37 9.74
N ALA A 76 -14.76 0.47 9.74
CA ALA A 76 -14.84 -0.77 10.51
C ALA A 76 -14.92 -0.49 12.01
N ALA A 77 -15.78 -1.21 12.72
CA ALA A 77 -15.88 -1.09 14.18
C ALA A 77 -14.60 -1.56 14.87
N SER A 78 -14.30 -1.03 16.06
CA SER A 78 -13.10 -1.41 16.83
C SER A 78 -13.02 -2.93 17.10
N GLU A 79 -14.16 -3.57 17.37
CA GLU A 79 -14.23 -5.03 17.55
C GLU A 79 -13.87 -5.80 16.28
N GLN A 80 -14.25 -5.28 15.11
CA GLN A 80 -13.90 -5.88 13.82
C GLN A 80 -12.40 -5.76 13.56
N ARG A 81 -11.82 -4.57 13.78
CA ARG A 81 -10.35 -4.37 13.69
C ARG A 81 -9.60 -5.31 14.62
N SER A 82 -10.06 -5.43 15.86
CA SER A 82 -9.44 -6.30 16.87
C SER A 82 -9.50 -7.77 16.46
N ARG A 83 -10.59 -8.21 15.84
CA ARG A 83 -10.74 -9.57 15.31
C ARG A 83 -9.77 -9.83 14.15
N ILE A 84 -9.68 -8.90 13.20
CA ILE A 84 -8.75 -8.96 12.07
C ILE A 84 -7.30 -9.10 12.56
N VAL A 85 -6.89 -8.22 13.48
CA VAL A 85 -5.53 -8.25 14.05
C VAL A 85 -5.28 -9.56 14.80
N ARG A 86 -6.25 -10.05 15.58
CA ARG A 86 -6.11 -11.34 16.28
C ARG A 86 -5.95 -12.52 15.32
N GLU A 87 -6.75 -12.57 14.27
CA GLU A 87 -6.66 -13.63 13.25
C GLU A 87 -5.27 -13.65 12.59
N LEU A 88 -4.71 -12.47 12.30
CA LEU A 88 -3.34 -12.37 11.78
C LEU A 88 -2.30 -12.84 12.80
N ILE A 89 -2.45 -12.52 14.09
CA ILE A 89 -1.54 -12.98 15.15
C ILE A 89 -1.61 -14.50 15.31
N ASP A 90 -2.81 -15.07 15.28
CA ASP A 90 -3.03 -16.52 15.40
C ASP A 90 -2.36 -17.27 14.24
N ALA A 91 -2.34 -16.68 13.04
CA ALA A 91 -1.64 -17.21 11.88
C ALA A 91 -0.12 -16.94 11.91
N PHE A 92 0.30 -15.75 12.37
CA PHE A 92 1.67 -15.26 12.38
C PHE A 92 2.01 -14.55 13.70
N PRO A 93 2.43 -15.32 14.73
CA PRO A 93 2.69 -14.75 16.06
C PRO A 93 3.84 -13.74 16.11
N ALA A 94 4.75 -13.78 15.14
CA ALA A 94 5.87 -12.85 14.99
C ALA A 94 5.82 -12.22 13.59
N MET A 95 5.30 -11.00 13.51
CA MET A 95 5.14 -10.27 12.25
C MET A 95 5.33 -8.76 12.44
N THR A 96 5.70 -8.09 11.36
CA THR A 96 5.70 -6.63 11.22
C THR A 96 4.53 -6.22 10.34
N VAL A 97 3.79 -5.19 10.77
CA VAL A 97 2.66 -4.64 10.02
C VAL A 97 2.97 -3.19 9.67
N GLU A 98 2.96 -2.86 8.38
CA GLU A 98 3.09 -1.47 7.96
C GLU A 98 1.80 -0.69 8.20
N VAL A 99 1.85 0.34 9.03
CA VAL A 99 0.72 1.25 9.27
C VAL A 99 1.15 2.71 9.26
N SER A 100 0.25 3.57 8.81
CA SER A 100 0.43 5.01 8.97
C SER A 100 0.18 5.40 10.42
N ARG A 101 1.06 6.24 10.97
CA ARG A 101 0.91 6.78 12.33
C ARG A 101 -0.36 7.64 12.50
N GLN A 102 -0.94 8.10 11.40
CA GLN A 102 -2.17 8.90 11.41
C GLN A 102 -3.44 8.04 11.50
N ASP A 103 -3.36 6.73 11.24
CA ASP A 103 -4.45 5.80 11.53
C ASP A 103 -4.48 5.41 13.01
N ALA A 104 -4.84 6.38 13.85
CA ALA A 104 -4.86 6.22 15.31
C ALA A 104 -5.69 5.01 15.75
N SER A 105 -6.75 4.70 15.03
CA SER A 105 -7.66 3.61 15.36
C SER A 105 -7.06 2.22 15.14
N LEU A 106 -6.31 2.03 14.05
CA LEU A 106 -5.61 0.79 13.79
C LEU A 106 -4.36 0.68 14.69
N VAL A 107 -3.65 1.79 14.90
CA VAL A 107 -2.49 1.86 15.80
C VAL A 107 -2.86 1.48 17.23
N GLU A 108 -4.01 1.96 17.74
CA GLU A 108 -4.52 1.59 19.06
C GLU A 108 -4.79 0.09 19.16
N VAL A 109 -5.45 -0.50 18.17
CA VAL A 109 -5.75 -1.94 18.13
C VAL A 109 -4.46 -2.77 18.10
N LEU A 110 -3.48 -2.40 17.27
CA LEU A 110 -2.18 -3.06 17.22
C LEU A 110 -1.44 -2.95 18.56
N THR A 111 -1.41 -1.76 19.16
CA THR A 111 -0.78 -1.53 20.48
C THR A 111 -1.41 -2.40 21.56
N ASN A 112 -2.76 -2.46 21.60
CA ASN A 112 -3.50 -3.31 22.54
C ASN A 112 -3.26 -4.81 22.31
N ALA A 113 -2.93 -5.20 21.07
CA ALA A 113 -2.56 -6.57 20.72
C ALA A 113 -1.07 -6.89 20.99
N GLY A 114 -0.30 -5.95 21.56
CA GLY A 114 1.09 -6.16 21.97
C GLY A 114 2.13 -5.73 20.93
N PHE A 115 1.73 -5.15 19.80
CA PHE A 115 2.66 -4.58 18.83
C PHE A 115 3.45 -3.42 19.45
N ARG A 116 4.68 -3.26 18.96
CA ARG A 116 5.55 -2.14 19.31
C ARG A 116 6.03 -1.48 18.04
N ALA A 117 6.15 -0.16 18.07
CA ALA A 117 6.74 0.57 16.95
C ALA A 117 8.20 0.14 16.76
N GLU A 118 8.53 -0.36 15.57
CA GLU A 118 9.89 -0.66 15.15
C GLU A 118 10.66 0.62 14.85
N GLN A 119 12.00 0.64 15.01
CA GLN A 119 12.80 1.82 14.70
C GLN A 119 13.25 1.83 13.22
N GLY A 120 12.36 2.30 12.33
CA GLY A 120 12.68 2.59 10.92
C GLY A 120 12.93 1.37 10.02
N PRO A 121 13.17 1.59 8.70
CA PRO A 121 13.13 2.87 8.00
C PRO A 121 11.72 3.48 7.97
N TRP A 122 11.64 4.81 8.11
CA TRP A 122 10.37 5.52 8.10
C TRP A 122 10.11 6.10 6.72
N PHE A 123 8.93 5.83 6.17
CA PHE A 123 8.45 6.49 4.96
C PHE A 123 7.51 7.63 5.34
N ALA A 124 7.75 8.81 4.78
CA ALA A 124 6.83 9.94 4.92
C ALA A 124 5.78 9.87 3.81
N GLN A 125 4.51 9.68 4.19
CA GLN A 125 3.40 9.83 3.27
C GLN A 125 3.09 11.32 3.12
N LEU A 126 3.42 11.86 1.95
CA LEU A 126 3.13 13.25 1.59
C LEU A 126 1.91 13.28 0.68
N TRP A 127 1.00 14.19 0.95
CA TRP A 127 -0.17 14.43 0.11
C TRP A 127 -0.44 15.94 0.06
N ARG A 128 -1.16 16.34 -0.98
CA ARG A 128 -1.52 17.74 -1.21
C ARG A 128 -2.85 17.78 -1.96
N GLU A 129 -3.70 18.73 -1.59
CA GLU A 129 -4.89 19.07 -2.36
C GLU A 129 -4.50 19.89 -3.60
N LEU A 130 -5.11 19.55 -4.74
CA LEU A 130 -4.88 20.24 -6.02
C LEU A 130 -5.97 21.29 -6.34
N GLY A 131 -6.83 21.60 -5.36
CA GLY A 131 -7.89 22.61 -5.51
C GLY A 131 -7.36 24.04 -5.58
N ASP A 132 -6.21 24.29 -4.94
CA ASP A 132 -5.43 25.52 -5.06
C ASP A 132 -3.97 25.17 -5.42
N THR A 133 -3.52 25.72 -6.54
CA THR A 133 -2.18 25.53 -7.09
C THR A 133 -1.40 26.84 -7.16
N SER A 134 -1.89 27.90 -6.52
CA SER A 134 -1.29 29.25 -6.59
C SER A 134 0.10 29.36 -5.97
N ASP A 135 0.46 28.48 -5.04
CA ASP A 135 1.78 28.35 -4.42
C ASP A 135 2.72 27.40 -5.20
N LEU A 136 2.25 26.77 -6.29
CA LEU A 136 3.13 25.95 -7.12
C LEU A 136 4.02 26.83 -7.98
N GLU A 137 5.33 26.65 -7.85
CA GLU A 137 6.31 27.24 -8.75
C GLU A 137 6.15 26.64 -10.15
N GLN A 138 6.08 27.51 -11.16
CA GLN A 138 6.10 27.08 -12.55
C GLN A 138 7.53 26.73 -12.96
N HIS A 139 7.83 25.43 -13.00
CA HIS A 139 9.12 24.95 -13.49
C HIS A 139 9.13 24.79 -15.02
N GLY A 140 10.08 25.45 -15.68
CA GLY A 140 10.40 25.21 -17.08
C GLY A 140 11.30 23.99 -17.27
N SER A 141 11.30 23.42 -18.47
CA SER A 141 12.31 22.40 -18.83
C SER A 141 13.71 23.03 -18.89
N PRO A 142 14.76 22.36 -18.38
CA PRO A 142 16.14 22.82 -18.56
C PRO A 142 16.49 23.00 -20.05
N ALA A 143 17.44 23.89 -20.36
CA ALA A 143 17.86 24.15 -21.74
C ALA A 143 18.31 22.85 -22.44
N GLY A 144 17.79 22.62 -23.66
CA GLY A 144 18.06 21.40 -24.43
C GLY A 144 17.18 20.20 -24.09
N TYR A 145 16.31 20.30 -23.08
CA TYR A 145 15.37 19.25 -22.69
C TYR A 145 13.93 19.63 -23.06
N ARG A 146 13.11 18.61 -23.31
CA ARG A 146 11.65 18.75 -23.46
C ARG A 146 10.94 17.69 -22.63
N ILE A 147 9.86 18.07 -21.97
CA ILE A 147 8.92 17.14 -21.37
C ILE A 147 7.98 16.65 -22.47
N ARG A 148 7.84 15.33 -22.61
CA ARG A 148 6.82 14.71 -23.47
C ARG A 148 6.10 13.62 -22.68
N SER A 149 4.81 13.46 -22.95
CA SER A 149 4.07 12.30 -22.47
C SER A 149 4.59 11.03 -23.16
N VAL A 150 4.48 9.90 -22.46
CA VAL A 150 4.67 8.57 -23.07
C VAL A 150 3.42 8.25 -23.87
N ASP A 151 3.58 7.84 -25.13
CA ASP A 151 2.49 7.31 -25.91
C ASP A 151 2.23 5.85 -25.49
N THR A 152 1.16 5.61 -24.75
CA THR A 152 0.82 4.26 -24.26
C THR A 152 0.30 3.35 -25.37
N ALA A 153 0.02 3.87 -26.57
CA ALA A 153 -0.33 3.07 -27.74
C ALA A 153 0.92 2.56 -28.50
N ASP A 154 2.11 3.11 -28.22
CA ASP A 154 3.38 2.69 -28.81
C ASP A 154 4.19 1.80 -27.84
N PRO A 155 4.31 0.48 -28.11
CA PRO A 155 5.07 -0.42 -27.26
C PRO A 155 6.55 -0.05 -27.10
N GLU A 156 7.19 0.53 -28.13
CA GLU A 156 8.60 0.93 -28.05
C GLU A 156 8.79 2.09 -27.08
N ASP A 157 7.85 3.03 -27.06
CA ASP A 157 7.88 4.18 -26.16
C ASP A 157 7.68 3.75 -24.69
N VAL A 158 6.77 2.80 -24.45
CA VAL A 158 6.59 2.19 -23.13
C VAL A 158 7.85 1.45 -22.67
N LEU A 159 8.47 0.64 -23.53
CA LEU A 159 9.70 -0.08 -23.21
C LEU A 159 10.87 0.87 -22.91
N ALA A 160 11.02 1.93 -23.70
CA ALA A 160 12.03 2.96 -23.44
C ALA A 160 11.85 3.62 -22.08
N ARG A 161 10.61 3.90 -21.65
CA ARG A 161 10.31 4.44 -20.32
C ARG A 161 10.64 3.47 -19.19
N VAL A 162 10.34 2.19 -19.36
CA VAL A 162 10.64 1.14 -18.37
C VAL A 162 12.14 0.99 -18.19
N GLU A 163 12.90 0.99 -19.29
CA GLU A 163 14.36 0.85 -19.25
C GLU A 163 15.04 1.99 -18.50
N VAL A 164 14.56 3.24 -18.66
CA VAL A 164 15.07 4.38 -17.88
C VAL A 164 14.85 4.19 -16.37
N HIS A 165 13.68 3.69 -15.95
CA HIS A 165 13.42 3.45 -14.53
C HIS A 165 14.26 2.32 -13.94
N ARG A 166 14.57 1.27 -14.71
CA ARG A 166 15.40 0.16 -14.23
C ARG A 166 16.84 0.56 -13.94
N ARG A 167 17.33 1.66 -14.52
CA ARG A 167 18.70 2.17 -14.35
C ARG A 167 18.86 3.14 -13.18
N ALA A 168 17.75 3.63 -12.62
CA ALA A 168 17.72 4.57 -11.50
C ALA A 168 17.67 3.81 -10.17
#